data_AF-A0A0D1ZKF7-F1
#
_entry.id   AF-A0A0D1ZKF7-F1
#
_cell.length_a   1.000
_cell.length_b   1.000
_cell.length_c   1.000
_cell.angle_alpha   90.00
_cell.angle_beta   90.00
_cell.angle_gamma   90.00
#
_symmetry.space_group_name_H-M   'P 1'
#
loop_
_entity.id
_entity.type
_entity.pdbx_description
1 polymer ?
#
loop_
_entity_poly.entity_id
_entity_poly.type
_entity_poly.pdbx_seq_one_letter_code
_entity_poly.pdbx_strand_id
1 'polypeptide(L)'
;MRFNILVLVLSAFAMLTEAYVASTGTKNLNLNNDQIAQNASAATAQLQLNIDPDITNPNCGGIYPANINVKYGPDPFYLSDECRAVLSWLGGNDGKQDVDIVWTCTGQMTAGPGDRNTYIILNTAPNVVFSGSGGNQQIGAYMEIHRLSDGFFTTAAVYLQAKTDPADNKATFQFIFC
;
A
#
# COMPACT_ATOMS: atom_id res chain seq x y z
N MET A 1 -4.61 54.39 -52.11
CA MET A 1 -3.34 54.73 -51.42
C MET A 1 -3.45 54.19 -49.99
N ARG A 2 -2.92 53.00 -49.74
CA ARG A 2 -1.68 52.76 -48.96
C ARG A 2 -1.73 53.44 -47.60
N PHE A 3 -1.92 52.65 -46.52
CA PHE A 3 -1.00 52.64 -45.38
C PHE A 3 -1.26 51.38 -44.51
N ASN A 4 -0.30 50.46 -44.59
CA ASN A 4 -0.10 49.34 -43.69
C ASN A 4 0.58 49.84 -42.42
N ILE A 5 0.11 49.46 -41.22
CA ILE A 5 1.01 49.28 -40.06
C ILE A 5 0.60 47.99 -39.36
N LEU A 6 1.26 46.92 -39.79
CA LEU A 6 1.31 45.61 -39.17
C LEU A 6 2.28 45.72 -37.99
N VAL A 7 1.76 45.74 -36.76
CA VAL A 7 2.59 45.57 -35.56
C VAL A 7 2.84 44.08 -35.40
N LEU A 8 3.99 43.61 -35.85
CA LEU A 8 4.44 42.23 -35.66
C LEU A 8 5.79 42.27 -34.92
N VAL A 9 5.68 42.31 -33.59
CA VAL A 9 6.78 42.10 -32.66
C VAL A 9 7.08 40.60 -32.68
N LEU A 10 8.03 40.18 -33.53
CA LEU A 10 8.54 38.82 -33.54
C LEU A 10 9.70 38.73 -32.53
N SER A 11 9.37 38.52 -31.27
CA SER A 11 10.34 38.20 -30.23
C SER A 11 10.81 36.75 -30.41
N ALA A 12 12.07 36.58 -30.78
CA ALA A 12 12.74 35.30 -30.89
C ALA A 12 12.81 34.59 -29.52
N PHE A 13 12.10 33.47 -29.39
CA PHE A 13 12.43 32.47 -28.38
C PHE A 13 13.27 31.37 -29.05
N ALA A 14 14.59 31.49 -28.89
CA ALA A 14 15.49 30.36 -29.10
C ALA A 14 15.28 29.39 -27.93
N MET A 15 14.48 28.35 -28.14
CA MET A 15 14.48 27.20 -27.23
C MET A 15 15.68 26.33 -27.60
N LEU A 16 16.70 26.37 -26.74
CA LEU A 16 17.74 25.36 -26.71
C LEU A 16 17.09 24.04 -26.28
N THR A 17 16.72 23.21 -27.25
CA THR A 17 16.49 21.79 -26.97
C THR A 17 17.84 21.15 -26.75
N GLU A 18 18.25 21.00 -25.49
CA GLU A 18 19.25 20.00 -25.14
C GLU A 18 18.65 18.64 -25.50
N ALA A 19 19.02 18.15 -26.68
CA ALA A 19 18.79 16.76 -27.03
C ALA A 19 19.63 15.93 -26.06
N TYR A 20 19.00 15.39 -25.03
CA TYR A 20 19.58 14.33 -24.21
C TYR A 20 19.85 13.18 -25.17
N VAL A 21 21.13 13.00 -25.52
CA VAL A 21 21.60 11.76 -26.13
C VAL A 21 21.47 10.72 -25.03
N ALA A 22 20.30 10.07 -24.95
CA ALA A 22 20.16 8.84 -24.21
C ALA A 22 21.17 7.87 -24.82
N SER A 23 22.16 7.49 -24.03
CA SER A 23 23.13 6.47 -24.41
C SER A 23 22.36 5.23 -24.88
N THR A 24 22.36 4.98 -26.18
CA THR A 24 21.92 3.71 -26.77
C THR A 24 23.02 2.69 -26.52
N GLY A 25 23.29 2.40 -25.25
CA GLY A 25 23.87 1.13 -24.88
C GLY A 25 22.86 0.08 -25.27
N THR A 26 23.11 -0.66 -26.34
CA THR A 26 22.43 -1.90 -26.66
C THR A 26 22.71 -2.88 -25.52
N LYS A 27 21.95 -2.77 -24.43
CA LYS A 27 21.74 -3.91 -23.54
C LYS A 27 21.07 -4.95 -24.43
N ASN A 28 21.80 -6.01 -24.75
CA ASN A 28 21.20 -7.23 -25.27
C ASN A 28 20.16 -7.64 -24.22
N LEU A 29 18.89 -7.33 -24.49
CA LEU A 29 17.77 -7.79 -23.69
C LEU A 29 17.77 -9.30 -23.82
N ASN A 30 18.26 -9.99 -22.79
CA ASN A 30 18.15 -11.42 -22.74
C ASN A 30 16.75 -11.73 -22.23
N LEU A 31 15.78 -11.61 -23.15
CA LEU A 31 14.36 -11.68 -22.86
C LEU A 31 14.03 -12.88 -21.96
N ASN A 32 14.65 -14.04 -22.16
CA ASN A 32 14.39 -15.21 -21.31
C ASN A 32 14.90 -15.02 -19.88
N ASN A 33 16.14 -14.56 -19.68
CA ASN A 33 16.68 -14.39 -18.34
C ASN A 33 16.05 -13.19 -17.61
N ASP A 34 15.75 -12.12 -18.34
CA ASP A 34 15.09 -10.93 -17.81
C ASP A 34 13.63 -11.25 -17.44
N GLN A 35 12.94 -12.07 -18.24
CA GLN A 35 11.57 -12.52 -17.96
C GLN A 35 11.53 -13.57 -16.84
N ILE A 36 12.53 -14.43 -16.70
CA ILE A 36 12.68 -15.33 -15.54
C ILE A 36 12.95 -14.51 -14.27
N ALA A 37 13.82 -13.51 -14.31
CA ALA A 37 14.11 -12.64 -13.17
C ALA A 37 12.90 -11.78 -12.79
N GLN A 38 12.15 -11.26 -13.76
CA GLN A 38 10.89 -10.56 -13.53
C GLN A 38 9.83 -11.50 -12.96
N ASN A 39 9.68 -12.71 -13.48
CA ASN A 39 8.76 -13.71 -12.93
C ASN A 39 9.15 -14.16 -11.52
N ALA A 40 10.44 -14.29 -11.23
CA ALA A 40 10.94 -14.61 -9.89
C ALA A 40 10.70 -13.47 -8.89
N SER A 41 10.92 -12.21 -9.32
CA SER A 41 10.57 -11.02 -8.54
C SER A 41 9.06 -10.87 -8.35
N ALA A 42 8.28 -11.20 -9.37
CA ALA A 42 6.82 -11.18 -9.36
C ALA A 42 6.22 -12.26 -8.44
N ALA A 43 6.84 -13.44 -8.36
CA ALA A 43 6.42 -14.50 -7.45
C ALA A 43 6.53 -14.11 -5.96
N THR A 44 7.28 -13.04 -5.65
CA THR A 44 7.44 -12.48 -4.30
C THR A 44 6.84 -11.06 -4.17
N ALA A 45 6.25 -10.53 -5.23
CA ALA A 45 5.79 -9.15 -5.29
C ALA A 45 4.42 -9.00 -4.60
N GLN A 46 4.45 -8.75 -3.29
CA GLN A 46 3.27 -8.42 -2.50
C GLN A 46 3.17 -6.90 -2.34
N LEU A 47 1.98 -6.35 -2.49
CA LEU A 47 1.62 -5.02 -2.01
C LEU A 47 1.91 -4.94 -0.51
N GLN A 48 2.84 -4.06 -0.15
CA GLN A 48 3.19 -3.76 1.23
C GLN A 48 2.58 -2.43 1.61
N LEU A 49 1.72 -2.46 2.63
CA LEU A 49 1.13 -1.29 3.26
C LEU A 49 1.78 -1.07 4.62
N ASN A 50 1.88 0.19 5.03
CA ASN A 50 2.34 0.59 6.34
C ASN A 50 1.21 1.18 7.17
N ILE A 51 1.22 0.85 8.45
CA ILE A 51 0.34 1.39 9.48
C ILE A 51 1.11 2.48 10.21
N ASP A 52 0.62 3.72 10.21
CA ASP A 52 1.24 4.84 10.93
C ASP A 52 0.21 5.58 11.80
N PRO A 53 0.32 5.59 13.14
CA PRO A 53 1.39 4.96 13.92
C PRO A 53 1.28 3.44 13.95
N ASP A 54 2.40 2.77 14.23
CA ASP A 54 2.42 1.34 14.50
C ASP A 54 1.46 0.96 15.64
N ILE A 55 0.80 -0.20 15.55
CA ILE A 55 -0.11 -0.68 16.60
C ILE A 55 0.63 -1.66 17.51
N THR A 56 0.73 -1.36 18.80
CA THR A 56 1.38 -2.25 19.78
C THR A 56 0.35 -2.93 20.67
N ASN A 57 0.44 -4.25 20.82
CA ASN A 57 -0.43 -5.09 21.64
C ASN A 57 -1.93 -4.79 21.42
N PRO A 58 -2.45 -4.96 20.20
CA PRO A 58 -3.85 -4.70 19.91
C PRO A 58 -4.76 -5.60 20.73
N ASN A 59 -5.86 -5.02 21.21
CA ASN A 59 -6.92 -5.74 21.90
C ASN A 59 -7.98 -6.16 20.88
N CYS A 60 -8.56 -7.34 21.05
CA CYS A 60 -9.75 -7.75 20.29
C CYS A 60 -10.90 -6.76 20.56
N GLY A 61 -11.47 -6.21 19.50
CA GLY A 61 -12.49 -5.16 19.54
C GLY A 61 -11.95 -3.73 19.66
N GLY A 62 -10.62 -3.55 19.73
CA GLY A 62 -9.97 -2.25 19.81
C GLY A 62 -10.05 -1.47 18.49
N ILE A 63 -10.05 -0.15 18.59
CA ILE A 63 -10.09 0.78 17.46
C ILE A 63 -8.85 1.66 17.51
N TYR A 64 -8.12 1.75 16.40
CA TYR A 64 -6.83 2.42 16.30
C TYR A 64 -6.82 3.38 15.10
N PRO A 65 -6.82 4.70 15.33
CA PRO A 65 -6.66 5.67 14.26
C PRO A 65 -5.26 5.52 13.63
N ALA A 66 -5.21 5.36 12.32
CA ALA A 66 -3.96 5.22 11.58
C ALA A 66 -4.04 5.87 10.20
N ASN A 67 -2.88 6.17 9.63
CA ASN A 67 -2.67 6.44 8.23
C ASN A 67 -2.12 5.16 7.58
N ILE A 68 -2.89 4.57 6.68
CA ILE A 68 -2.41 3.49 5.83
C ILE A 68 -1.78 4.10 4.58
N ASN A 69 -0.53 3.77 4.30
CA ASN A 69 0.17 4.21 3.09
C ASN A 69 0.89 3.05 2.39
N VAL A 70 0.99 3.13 1.07
CA VAL A 70 1.73 2.14 0.28
C VAL A 70 3.24 2.34 0.50
N LYS A 71 3.93 1.29 0.91
CA LYS A 71 5.41 1.25 0.98
C LYS A 71 6.02 0.62 -0.25
N TYR A 72 5.35 -0.39 -0.79
CA TYR A 72 5.74 -1.03 -2.02
C TYR A 72 4.49 -1.50 -2.74
N GLY A 73 4.21 -0.91 -3.89
CA GLY A 73 3.14 -1.33 -4.79
C GLY A 73 3.79 -1.95 -6.03
N PRO A 74 3.74 -3.28 -6.19
CA PRO A 74 4.25 -3.90 -7.41
C PRO A 74 3.37 -3.58 -8.61
N ASP A 75 3.76 -4.02 -9.81
CA ASP A 75 2.89 -3.90 -10.98
C ASP A 75 1.53 -4.57 -10.67
N PRO A 76 0.39 -3.87 -10.87
CA PRO A 76 -0.94 -4.42 -10.59
C PRO A 76 -1.26 -5.74 -11.28
N PHE A 77 -0.55 -6.08 -12.37
CA PHE A 77 -0.64 -7.38 -13.03
C PHE A 77 -0.26 -8.56 -12.13
N TYR A 78 0.63 -8.34 -11.15
CA TYR A 78 1.08 -9.38 -10.22
C TYR A 78 0.26 -9.44 -8.92
N LEU A 79 -0.70 -8.53 -8.74
CA LEU A 79 -1.59 -8.52 -7.59
C LEU A 79 -2.86 -9.32 -7.86
N SER A 80 -3.40 -9.95 -6.82
CA SER A 80 -4.77 -10.45 -6.86
C SER A 80 -5.76 -9.31 -7.10
N ASP A 81 -6.97 -9.64 -7.56
CA ASP A 81 -8.01 -8.65 -7.83
C ASP A 81 -8.35 -7.84 -6.58
N GLU A 82 -8.35 -8.49 -5.42
CA GLU A 82 -8.56 -7.88 -4.11
C GLU A 82 -7.45 -6.90 -3.75
N CYS A 83 -6.18 -7.32 -3.84
CA CYS A 83 -5.04 -6.44 -3.53
C CYS A 83 -4.94 -5.27 -4.50
N ARG A 84 -5.32 -5.48 -5.77
CA ARG A 84 -5.42 -4.40 -6.76
C ARG A 84 -6.54 -3.43 -6.43
N ALA A 85 -7.68 -3.90 -5.92
CA ALA A 85 -8.76 -3.04 -5.44
C ALA A 85 -8.32 -2.21 -4.21
N VAL A 86 -7.57 -2.81 -3.28
CA VAL A 86 -6.96 -2.10 -2.14
C VAL A 86 -6.01 -1.01 -2.62
N LEU A 87 -5.09 -1.34 -3.54
CA LEU A 87 -4.15 -0.38 -4.12
C LEU A 87 -4.88 0.77 -4.83
N SER A 88 -5.92 0.46 -5.61
CA SER A 88 -6.73 1.46 -6.29
C SER A 88 -7.48 2.37 -5.30
N TRP A 89 -8.01 1.81 -4.21
CA TRP A 89 -8.71 2.56 -3.17
C TRP A 89 -7.78 3.53 -2.44
N LEU A 90 -6.53 3.13 -2.19
CA LEU A 90 -5.50 4.01 -1.61
C LEU A 90 -5.10 5.17 -2.54
N GLY A 91 -5.33 5.03 -3.85
CA GLY A 91 -4.93 6.01 -4.87
C GLY A 91 -3.67 5.63 -5.66
N GLY A 92 -3.29 4.35 -5.68
CA GLY A 92 -2.11 3.84 -6.39
C GLY A 92 -0.86 3.76 -5.51
N ASN A 93 0.32 3.69 -6.14
CA ASN A 93 1.59 3.35 -5.46
C ASN A 93 2.09 4.41 -4.46
N ASP A 94 1.62 5.66 -4.56
CA ASP A 94 1.88 6.72 -3.59
C ASP A 94 0.65 7.00 -2.71
N GLY A 95 -0.34 6.10 -2.77
CA GLY A 95 -1.63 6.21 -2.13
C GLY A 95 -1.53 6.13 -0.60
N LYS A 96 -2.41 6.88 0.05
CA LYS A 96 -2.55 6.89 1.51
C LYS A 96 -3.95 7.31 1.94
N GLN A 97 -4.41 6.76 3.06
CA GLN A 97 -5.72 7.05 3.62
C GLN A 97 -5.67 7.06 5.15
N ASP A 98 -6.31 8.06 5.73
CA ASP A 98 -6.59 8.08 7.16
C ASP A 98 -7.82 7.22 7.45
N VAL A 99 -7.64 6.20 8.28
CA VAL A 99 -8.68 5.22 8.63
C VAL A 99 -8.71 4.94 10.12
N ASP A 100 -9.83 4.41 10.60
CA ASP A 100 -9.85 3.70 11.88
C ASP A 100 -9.64 2.21 11.64
N ILE A 101 -8.62 1.62 12.26
CA ILE A 101 -8.37 0.18 12.21
C ILE A 101 -9.11 -0.47 13.36
N VAL A 102 -10.13 -1.25 13.05
CA VAL A 102 -10.88 -2.07 14.00
C VAL A 102 -10.22 -3.44 14.06
N TRP A 103 -9.53 -3.72 15.16
CA TRP A 103 -8.87 -5.00 15.37
C TRP A 103 -9.89 -6.00 15.91
N THR A 104 -10.14 -7.08 15.18
CA THR A 104 -11.17 -8.07 15.54
C THR A 104 -10.55 -9.46 15.65
N CYS A 105 -11.16 -10.25 16.52
CA CYS A 105 -10.77 -11.65 16.73
C CYS A 105 -12.03 -12.50 16.58
N THR A 106 -11.89 -13.68 16.01
CA THR A 106 -13.03 -14.58 15.82
C THR A 106 -13.80 -14.80 17.13
N GLY A 107 -15.11 -14.56 17.11
CA GLY A 107 -16.01 -14.74 18.26
C GLY A 107 -15.99 -13.61 19.30
N GLN A 108 -15.30 -12.50 19.05
CA GLN A 108 -15.30 -11.32 19.92
C GLN A 108 -16.16 -10.19 19.33
N MET A 109 -16.87 -9.46 20.20
CA MET A 109 -17.64 -8.28 19.81
C MET A 109 -16.71 -7.09 19.52
N THR A 110 -17.11 -6.22 18.61
CA THR A 110 -16.36 -4.99 18.26
C THR A 110 -16.97 -3.78 18.97
N ALA A 111 -16.15 -2.75 19.22
CA ALA A 111 -16.63 -1.48 19.76
C ALA A 111 -17.33 -0.60 18.71
N GLY A 112 -17.46 -1.06 17.46
CA GLY A 112 -17.97 -0.31 16.32
C GLY A 112 -16.88 0.06 15.29
N PRO A 113 -17.21 0.88 14.29
CA PRO A 113 -16.31 1.24 13.19
C PRO A 113 -15.32 2.39 13.51
N GLY A 114 -15.45 3.04 14.66
CA GLY A 114 -14.72 4.28 14.98
C GLY A 114 -15.50 5.53 14.58
N ASP A 115 -14.79 6.65 14.46
CA ASP A 115 -15.35 7.98 14.21
C ASP A 115 -15.11 8.47 12.77
N ARG A 116 -14.21 7.81 12.03
CA ARG A 116 -13.85 8.18 10.66
C ARG A 116 -14.85 7.65 9.64
N ASN A 117 -14.98 8.38 8.53
CA ASN A 117 -15.80 7.96 7.38
C ASN A 117 -15.30 6.67 6.72
N THR A 118 -14.01 6.36 6.90
CA THR A 118 -13.37 5.17 6.35
C THR A 118 -12.73 4.38 7.47
N TYR A 119 -12.99 3.08 7.51
CA TYR A 119 -12.42 2.18 8.50
C TYR A 119 -12.01 0.85 7.87
N ILE A 120 -11.06 0.18 8.51
CA ILE A 120 -10.53 -1.12 8.11
C ILE A 120 -10.77 -2.10 9.25
N ILE A 121 -11.44 -3.22 8.97
CA ILE A 121 -11.53 -4.32 9.91
C ILE A 121 -10.37 -5.27 9.61
N LEU A 122 -9.53 -5.54 10.61
CA LEU A 122 -8.53 -6.61 10.56
C LEU A 122 -8.99 -7.75 11.46
N ASN A 123 -9.43 -8.86 10.85
CA ASN A 123 -9.89 -10.04 11.57
C ASN A 123 -8.79 -11.09 11.65
N THR A 124 -8.27 -11.30 12.85
CA THR A 124 -7.24 -12.30 13.13
C THR A 124 -7.83 -13.54 13.79
N ALA A 125 -7.15 -14.67 13.63
CA ALA A 125 -7.45 -15.85 14.44
C ALA A 125 -7.38 -15.50 15.94
N PRO A 126 -8.21 -16.12 16.80
CA PRO A 126 -8.10 -15.95 18.23
C PRO A 126 -6.82 -16.63 18.73
N ASN A 127 -6.23 -16.10 19.81
CA ASN A 127 -5.07 -16.69 20.49
C ASN A 127 -3.84 -16.90 19.59
N VAL A 128 -3.50 -15.92 18.77
CA VAL A 128 -2.23 -15.92 18.01
C VAL A 128 -1.06 -16.09 19.00
N VAL A 129 -0.29 -17.18 18.84
CA VAL A 129 0.90 -17.44 19.64
C VAL A 129 2.14 -17.10 18.81
N PHE A 130 2.91 -16.13 19.29
CA PHE A 130 4.19 -15.78 18.70
C PHE A 130 5.29 -16.71 19.20
N SER A 131 6.28 -16.99 18.36
CA SER A 131 7.50 -17.70 18.79
C SER A 131 8.22 -16.85 19.83
N GLY A 132 8.59 -17.46 20.97
CA GLY A 132 9.30 -16.78 22.06
C GLY A 132 10.73 -16.30 21.73
N SER A 133 11.21 -16.52 20.51
CA SER A 133 12.54 -16.09 20.03
C SER A 133 12.60 -14.61 19.63
N GLY A 134 11.46 -13.91 19.54
CA GLY A 134 11.41 -12.53 19.07
C GLY A 134 11.61 -12.39 17.56
N GLY A 135 11.59 -11.14 17.08
CA GLY A 135 11.79 -10.80 15.66
C GLY A 135 10.49 -10.65 14.87
N ASN A 136 10.62 -10.60 13.55
CA ASN A 136 9.48 -10.40 12.64
C ASN A 136 8.76 -11.73 12.40
N GLN A 137 7.46 -11.73 12.66
CA GLN A 137 6.57 -12.87 12.47
C GLN A 137 5.34 -12.40 11.67
N GLN A 138 4.84 -13.25 10.79
CA GLN A 138 3.64 -12.97 10.00
C GLN A 138 2.44 -13.75 10.54
N ILE A 139 1.30 -13.08 10.59
CA ILE A 139 0.03 -13.69 11.00
C ILE A 139 -0.99 -13.47 9.89
N GLY A 140 -1.75 -14.51 9.56
CA GLY A 140 -2.85 -14.38 8.59
C GLY A 140 -4.00 -13.59 9.19
N ALA A 141 -4.60 -12.72 8.38
CA ALA A 141 -5.79 -11.96 8.73
C ALA A 141 -6.71 -11.80 7.51
N TYR A 142 -7.98 -11.52 7.78
CA TYR A 142 -8.91 -11.05 6.78
C TYR A 142 -9.11 -9.55 6.94
N MET A 143 -8.86 -8.79 5.88
CA MET A 143 -9.04 -7.35 5.86
C MET A 143 -10.35 -7.01 5.16
N GLU A 144 -11.14 -6.13 5.77
CA GLU A 144 -12.28 -5.48 5.14
C GLU A 144 -12.08 -3.98 5.15
N ILE A 145 -12.38 -3.31 4.05
CA ILE A 145 -12.29 -1.86 3.92
C ILE A 145 -13.69 -1.34 3.66
N HIS A 146 -14.11 -0.37 4.47
CA HIS A 146 -15.43 0.23 4.40
C HIS A 146 -15.29 1.74 4.31
N ARG A 147 -15.94 2.36 3.33
CA ARG A 147 -16.06 3.82 3.21
C ARG A 147 -17.54 4.21 3.20
N LEU A 148 -17.96 4.89 4.25
CA LEU A 148 -19.37 5.18 4.52
C LEU A 148 -19.96 6.18 3.54
N SER A 149 -19.16 7.13 3.05
CA SER A 149 -19.62 8.22 2.17
C SER A 149 -20.24 7.75 0.86
N ASP A 150 -19.78 6.62 0.32
CA ASP A 150 -20.22 6.09 -0.97
C ASP A 150 -20.54 4.59 -0.93
N GLY A 151 -20.50 3.98 0.25
CA GLY A 151 -20.76 2.55 0.43
C GLY A 151 -19.70 1.64 -0.19
N PHE A 152 -18.51 2.15 -0.48
CA PHE A 152 -17.42 1.31 -1.00
C PHE A 152 -17.05 0.23 0.02
N PHE A 153 -16.95 -0.99 -0.48
CA PHE A 153 -16.58 -2.18 0.28
C PHE A 153 -15.65 -3.05 -0.55
N THR A 154 -14.54 -3.48 0.06
CA THR A 154 -13.67 -4.52 -0.49
C THR A 154 -13.08 -5.36 0.62
N THR A 155 -12.65 -6.56 0.28
CA THR A 155 -12.04 -7.51 1.22
C THR A 155 -10.80 -8.15 0.64
N ALA A 156 -9.82 -8.47 1.47
CA ALA A 156 -8.60 -9.16 1.05
C ALA A 156 -8.08 -10.08 2.15
N ALA A 157 -7.57 -11.25 1.78
CA ALA A 157 -6.72 -12.04 2.67
C ALA A 157 -5.33 -11.39 2.73
N VAL A 158 -4.83 -11.13 3.94
CA VAL A 158 -3.57 -10.42 4.16
C VAL A 158 -2.70 -11.11 5.21
N TYR A 159 -1.42 -10.76 5.21
CA TYR A 159 -0.51 -11.07 6.31
C TYR A 159 -0.14 -9.80 7.07
N LEU A 160 -0.32 -9.83 8.38
CA LEU A 160 0.15 -8.75 9.26
C LEU A 160 1.54 -9.12 9.77
N GLN A 161 2.50 -8.22 9.62
CA GLN A 161 3.83 -8.42 10.22
C GLN A 161 3.84 -7.84 11.63
N ALA A 162 4.07 -8.72 12.60
CA ALA A 162 4.33 -8.39 13.98
C ALA A 162 5.85 -8.42 14.23
N LYS A 163 6.40 -7.32 14.73
CA LYS A 163 7.71 -7.32 15.37
C LYS A 163 7.52 -7.66 16.84
N THR A 164 8.10 -8.77 17.26
CA THR A 164 7.96 -9.32 18.62
C THR A 164 9.20 -9.05 19.45
N ASP A 165 8.98 -8.56 20.66
CA ASP A 165 10.01 -8.38 21.69
C ASP A 165 9.65 -9.23 22.92
N PRO A 166 10.31 -10.39 23.10
CA PRO A 166 10.06 -11.29 24.22
C PRO A 166 10.42 -10.68 25.57
N ALA A 167 11.40 -9.76 25.62
CA ALA A 167 11.82 -9.14 26.88
C ALA A 167 10.72 -8.24 27.45
N ASP A 168 10.01 -7.55 26.57
CA ASP A 168 8.93 -6.63 26.92
C ASP A 168 7.52 -7.22 26.80
N ASN A 169 7.40 -8.48 26.36
CA ASN A 169 6.13 -9.11 25.99
C ASN A 169 5.28 -8.23 25.05
N LYS A 170 5.93 -7.69 24.01
CA LYS A 170 5.33 -6.77 23.04
C LYS A 170 5.26 -7.37 21.65
N ALA A 171 4.16 -7.13 20.96
CA ALA A 171 4.00 -7.32 19.53
C ALA A 171 3.57 -5.99 18.90
N THR A 172 4.39 -5.48 17.99
CA THR A 172 4.14 -4.23 17.26
C THR A 172 3.86 -4.54 15.79
N PHE A 173 2.72 -4.07 15.29
CA PHE A 173 2.24 -4.27 13.93
C PHE A 173 2.48 -3.01 13.11
N GLN A 174 3.33 -3.15 12.09
CA GLN A 174 3.74 -2.04 11.23
C GLN A 174 3.30 -2.24 9.77
N PHE A 175 3.28 -3.48 9.28
CA PHE A 175 3.02 -3.76 7.87
C PHE A 175 1.88 -4.73 7.64
N ILE A 176 1.14 -4.48 6.57
CA ILE A 176 0.13 -5.37 5.98
C ILE A 176 0.65 -5.78 4.61
N PHE A 177 0.69 -7.08 4.35
CA PHE A 177 1.06 -7.66 3.06
C PHE A 177 -0.18 -8.24 2.40
N CYS A 178 -0.41 -7.77 1.17
CA CYS A 178 -1.39 -8.28 0.24
C CYS A 178 -0.59 -8.70 -1.00
#